data_AF-A0A9D9X764-F1
#
_entry.id   AF-A0A9D9X764-F1
#
_cell.length_a   1.000
_cell.length_b   1.000
_cell.length_c   1.000
_cell.angle_alpha   90.00
_cell.angle_beta   90.00
_cell.angle_gamma   90.00
#
_symmetry.space_group_name_H-M   'P 1'
#
loop_
_entity.id
_entity.type
_entity.pdbx_description
1 polymer ?
#
loop_
_entity_poly.entity_id
_entity_poly.type
_entity_poly.pdbx_seq_one_letter_code
_entity_poly.pdbx_strand_id
1 'polypeptide(L)' 'EIDRFADLDWSEGAGGIPLIDGAAAVLECSNRSRYEEGDHVIFVGEVEQCRWRADASPLIFHGGRFYTELPL' A
#
# COMPACT_ATOMS: atom_id res chain seq x y z
N GLU A 1 2.92 0.26 23.63
CA GLU A 1 2.26 -0.13 22.37
C GLU A 1 2.16 1.12 21.52
N ILE A 2 2.55 1.06 20.24
CA ILE A 2 2.49 2.22 19.33
C ILE A 2 1.27 2.00 18.45
N ASP A 3 0.31 2.92 18.50
CA ASP A 3 -0.77 2.96 17.53
C ASP A 3 -0.23 3.51 16.20
N ARG A 4 -0.22 2.68 15.16
CA ARG A 4 0.31 3.02 13.83
C ARG A 4 -0.67 3.83 12.99
N PHE A 5 -1.93 3.93 13.43
CA PHE A 5 -2.97 4.75 12.82
C PHE A 5 -3.20 6.06 13.58
N ALA A 6 -2.55 6.24 14.73
CA ALA A 6 -2.54 7.53 15.42
C ALA A 6 -1.97 8.60 14.49
N ASP A 7 -2.67 9.73 14.42
CA ASP A 7 -2.31 10.90 13.59
C ASP A 7 -2.24 10.65 12.07
N LEU A 8 -2.81 9.54 11.58
CA LEU A 8 -2.93 9.26 10.15
C LEU A 8 -4.36 9.54 9.66
N ASP A 9 -4.48 10.30 8.56
CA ASP A 9 -5.75 10.38 7.83
C ASP A 9 -5.99 9.07 7.08
N TRP A 10 -7.11 8.42 7.36
CA TRP A 10 -7.54 7.19 6.68
C TRP A 10 -9.07 7.11 6.62
N SER A 11 -9.55 6.35 5.65
CA SER A 11 -10.98 6.12 5.42
C SER A 11 -11.31 4.63 5.31
N GLU A 12 -12.55 4.23 5.57
CA GLU A 12 -12.96 2.83 5.45
C GLU A 12 -13.19 2.45 3.97
N GLY A 13 -12.55 1.35 3.56
CA GLY A 13 -12.77 0.69 2.28
C GLY A 13 -13.77 -0.47 2.39
N ALA A 14 -13.73 -1.37 1.40
CA ALA A 14 -14.52 -2.59 1.39
C ALA A 14 -14.28 -3.41 2.68
N GLY A 15 -15.37 -3.79 3.35
CA GLY A 15 -15.30 -4.60 4.57
C GLY A 15 -14.68 -3.88 5.77
N GLY A 16 -14.61 -2.54 5.78
CA GLY A 16 -14.04 -1.77 6.89
C GLY A 16 -12.51 -1.77 6.93
N ILE A 17 -11.86 -2.15 5.82
CA ILE A 17 -10.39 -2.16 5.72
C ILE A 17 -9.90 -0.71 5.66
N PRO A 18 -8.92 -0.30 6.48
CA PRO A 18 -8.43 1.07 6.48
C PRO A 18 -7.66 1.38 5.18
N LEU A 19 -8.07 2.45 4.50
CA LEU A 19 -7.41 3.00 3.31
C LEU A 19 -6.67 4.27 3.72
N ILE A 20 -5.36 4.31 3.49
CA ILE A 20 -4.54 5.47 3.85
C ILE A 20 -4.82 6.62 2.89
N ASP A 21 -5.25 7.76 3.42
CA ASP A 21 -5.50 8.94 2.60
C ASP A 21 -4.17 9.54 2.11
N GLY A 22 -4.17 10.07 0.89
CA GLY A 22 -2.96 10.63 0.27
C GLY A 22 -2.03 9.61 -0.41
N ALA A 23 -2.27 8.31 -0.26
CA ALA A 23 -1.55 7.27 -1.02
C ALA A 23 -1.62 7.54 -2.54
N ALA A 24 -0.52 7.27 -3.27
CA ALA A 24 -0.48 7.47 -4.72
C ALA A 24 -1.48 6.56 -5.46
N ALA A 25 -1.61 5.33 -4.97
CA ALA A 25 -2.64 4.38 -5.39
C ALA A 25 -3.01 3.45 -4.23
N VAL A 26 -4.25 2.97 -4.24
CA VAL A 26 -4.79 1.98 -3.32
C VAL A 26 -5.49 0.91 -4.16
N LEU A 27 -5.10 -0.35 -3.94
CA LEU A 27 -5.73 -1.51 -4.55
C LEU A 27 -6.36 -2.34 -3.43
N GLU A 28 -7.68 -2.45 -3.46
CA GLU A 28 -8.43 -3.29 -2.54
C GLU A 28 -8.56 -4.66 -3.19
N CYS A 29 -8.05 -5.69 -2.50
CA CYS A 29 -7.92 -7.02 -3.06
C CYS A 29 -8.47 -8.09 -2.11
N SER A 30 -9.12 -9.10 -2.65
CA SER A 30 -9.33 -10.36 -1.94
C SER A 30 -8.10 -11.27 -2.06
N ASN A 31 -7.85 -12.06 -1.02
CA ASN A 31 -6.70 -12.96 -0.97
C ASN A 31 -6.96 -14.19 -1.86
N ARG A 32 -6.37 -14.20 -3.06
CA ARG A 32 -6.61 -15.27 -4.05
C ARG A 32 -5.79 -16.52 -3.74
N SER A 33 -4.51 -16.36 -3.40
CA SER A 33 -3.62 -17.44 -3.00
C SER A 33 -2.45 -16.96 -2.14
N ARG A 34 -1.83 -17.92 -1.45
CA ARG A 34 -0.65 -17.74 -0.58
C ARG A 34 0.35 -18.85 -0.86
N TYR A 35 1.63 -18.50 -0.90
CA TYR A 35 2.73 -19.45 -1.09
C TYR A 35 3.77 -19.23 0.01
N GLU A 36 4.07 -20.27 0.78
CA GLU A 36 5.17 -20.23 1.76
C GLU A 36 6.50 -20.37 1.02
N GLU A 37 7.42 -19.43 1.21
CA GLU A 37 8.71 -19.36 0.54
C GLU A 37 9.80 -18.96 1.54
N GLY A 38 10.43 -19.95 2.16
CA GLY A 38 11.46 -19.73 3.17
C GLY A 38 10.92 -19.00 4.40
N ASP A 39 11.42 -17.79 4.65
CA ASP A 39 10.99 -16.92 5.75
C ASP A 39 9.90 -15.92 5.35
N HIS A 40 9.39 -15.98 4.12
CA HIS A 40 8.34 -15.11 3.60
C HIS A 40 7.11 -15.88 3.12
N VAL A 41 5.99 -15.17 3.01
CA VAL A 41 4.78 -15.66 2.34
C VAL A 41 4.47 -14.73 1.18
N ILE A 42 4.38 -15.28 -0.02
CA ILE A 42 3.91 -14.55 -1.20
C ILE A 42 2.39 -14.54 -1.19
N PHE A 43 1.82 -13.35 -1.26
CA PHE A 43 0.38 -13.13 -1.39
C PHE A 43 0.03 -12.75 -2.82
N VAL A 44 -0.95 -13.43 -3.41
CA VAL A 44 -1.55 -13.02 -4.69
C VAL A 44 -2.95 -12.50 -4.39
N GLY A 45 -3.18 -11.23 -4.68
CA GLY A 45 -4.48 -10.57 -4.51
C GLY A 45 -5.24 -10.46 -5.83
N GLU A 46 -6.54 -10.74 -5.81
CA GLU A 46 -7.45 -10.39 -6.90
C GLU A 46 -7.97 -8.97 -6.66
N VAL A 47 -7.70 -8.05 -7.60
CA VAL A 47 -8.07 -6.63 -7.45
C VAL A 47 -9.57 -6.47 -7.65
N GLU A 48 -10.25 -5.96 -6.63
CA GLU A 48 -11.70 -5.73 -6.64
C GLU A 48 -12.03 -4.24 -6.82
N GLN A 49 -11.20 -3.35 -6.25
CA GLN A 49 -11.30 -1.91 -6.46
C GLN A 49 -9.91 -1.29 -6.61
N CYS A 50 -9.85 -0.19 -7.37
CA CYS A 50 -8.62 0.56 -7.57
C CYS A 50 -8.92 2.06 -7.54
N ARG A 51 -8.11 2.80 -6.79
CA ARG A 51 -8.13 4.26 -6.72
C ARG A 51 -6.71 4.78 -6.86
N TRP A 52 -6.51 5.85 -7.62
CA TRP A 52 -5.20 6.45 -7.81
C TRP A 52 -5.28 7.96 -7.96
N ARG A 53 -4.17 8.63 -7.67
CA ARG A 53 -3.99 10.07 -7.82
C ARG A 53 -3.11 10.33 -9.04
N ALA A 54 -3.66 10.98 -10.07
CA ALA A 54 -2.96 11.20 -11.35
C ALA A 54 -1.64 11.98 -11.19
N ASP A 55 -1.61 12.96 -10.28
CA ASP A 55 -0.47 13.87 -10.08
C ASP A 55 0.41 13.49 -8.87
N ALA A 56 0.28 12.27 -8.34
CA ALA A 56 1.10 11.84 -7.22
C ALA A 56 2.50 11.41 -7.66
N SER A 57 3.53 12.04 -7.10
CA SER A 57 4.91 11.54 -7.20
C SER A 57 5.06 10.23 -6.40
N PRO A 58 5.68 9.19 -6.97
CA PRO A 58 5.92 7.95 -6.24
C PRO A 58 6.95 8.15 -5.13
N LEU A 59 6.77 7.48 -4.00
CA LEU A 59 7.80 7.37 -2.97
C LEU A 59 8.70 6.18 -3.29
N ILE A 60 9.98 6.43 -3.50
CA ILE A 60 11.00 5.42 -3.81
C ILE A 60 11.91 5.25 -2.60
N PHE A 61 12.22 4.00 -2.25
CA PHE A 61 13.22 3.69 -1.24
C PHE A 61 14.45 3.03 -1.89
N HIS A 62 15.61 3.65 -1.76
CA HIS A 62 16.87 3.16 -2.30
C HIS A 62 18.04 3.52 -1.39
N GLY A 63 18.93 2.56 -1.12
CA GLY A 63 20.13 2.82 -0.31
C GLY A 63 19.85 3.39 1.09
N GLY A 64 18.74 3.00 1.72
CA GLY A 64 18.35 3.50 3.04
C GLY A 64 17.73 4.90 3.07
N ARG A 65 17.37 5.46 1.91
CA ARG A 65 16.85 6.83 1.78
C ARG A 65 15.59 6.87 0.91
N PHE A 66 14.77 7.89 1.16
CA PHE A 66 13.56 8.17 0.40
C PHE A 66 13.79 9.21 -0.70
N TYR A 67 13.14 9.00 -1.84
CA TYR A 67 13.17 9.88 -3.01
C TYR A 67 11.78 9.99 -3.62
N THR A 68 11.49 11.10 -4.29
CA THR A 68 10.26 11.31 -5.07
C THR A 68 10.51 11.46 -6.56
N GLU A 69 11.77 11.57 -6.95
CA GLU A 69 12.24 11.74 -8.32
C GLU A 69 13.25 10.63 -8.62
N LEU A 70 13.16 10.02 -9.81
CA LEU A 70 14.21 9.14 -10.29
C LEU A 70 15.40 10.01 -10.71
N PRO A 71 16.60 9.82 -10.15
CA PRO A 71 17.80 10.38 -10.76
C PRO A 71 17.95 9.69 -12.12
N LEU A 72 17.70 10.43 -13.20
CA LEU A 72 18.07 10.02 -14.56
C LEU A 72 19.59 9.86 -14.67
#